data_AF-A0A934ETS2-F1
#
_entry.id   AF-A0A934ETS2-F1
#
_cell.length_a   1.000
_cell.length_b   1.000
_cell.length_c   1.000
_cell.angle_alpha   90.00
_cell.angle_beta   90.00
_cell.angle_gamma   90.00
#
_symmetry.space_group_name_H-M   'P 1'
#
loop_
_entity.id
_entity.type
_entity.pdbx_description
1 polymer ?
#
loop_
_entity_poly.entity_id
_entity_poly.type
_entity_poly.pdbx_seq_one_letter_code
_entity_poly.pdbx_strand_id
1 'polypeptide(L)'
;MSELNGIRYEFSDIERAIILSPHPDDETLGCGGTIALYSERVDFTVIVLSDGEAIDIAEDNKADLRKEELKDAMKIIGVRDIIFLHVPDGQFQQHKDEIRGKLSELFILKKPQMVFSPPLFDLHSDHRETAIVCIELIERFPSVKIAFYEVYNPIRFNTLIDIGKVVETKKDALAKYHYSMLKKEDIFISSVLSLNRFRSFFTLRDSFYEAFWLSEAIPNISDMTEWFTYSVSTPSSEDRLLSSIRAADSLLYLMRIAEGKSKENSSLVDRLTSEMSRKDEAIFELHKQIHLMETTIFWRLARKFHKMKDKMLPEDTQRRLLYDKIVCALKNCP
;
A
#
# COMPACT_ATOMS: atom_id res chain seq x y z
N MET A 1 11.08 27.21 3.81
CA MET A 1 10.66 26.45 5.02
C MET A 1 9.93 25.16 4.65
N SER A 2 10.07 24.69 3.40
CA SER A 2 9.41 23.50 2.86
C SER A 2 9.78 22.20 3.59
N GLU A 3 11.03 22.09 4.05
CA GLU A 3 11.55 20.94 4.80
C GLU A 3 12.22 21.38 6.12
N LEU A 4 12.04 20.58 7.17
CA LEU A 4 12.78 20.65 8.44
C LEU A 4 12.90 19.24 9.03
N ASN A 5 14.10 18.84 9.44
CA ASN A 5 14.40 17.49 9.96
C ASN A 5 13.98 16.33 9.01
N GLY A 6 14.01 16.57 7.70
CA GLY A 6 13.54 15.60 6.69
C GLY A 6 12.01 15.45 6.58
N ILE A 7 11.25 16.26 7.33
CA ILE A 7 9.79 16.34 7.20
C ILE A 7 9.44 17.50 6.25
N ARG A 8 8.61 17.23 5.24
CA ARG A 8 8.03 18.20 4.32
C ARG A 8 6.76 18.84 4.89
N TYR A 9 6.48 20.09 4.54
CA TYR A 9 5.32 20.86 5.04
C TYR A 9 4.36 21.37 3.97
N GLU A 10 4.68 21.13 2.70
CA GLU A 10 3.88 21.57 1.54
C GLU A 10 4.06 20.59 0.37
N PHE A 11 3.01 20.46 -0.46
CA PHE A 11 3.13 19.85 -1.78
C PHE A 11 3.44 20.94 -2.81
N SER A 12 4.68 20.96 -3.33
CA SER A 12 5.08 21.89 -4.39
C SER A 12 4.77 21.35 -5.78
N ASP A 13 4.57 22.28 -6.73
CA ASP A 13 4.59 22.04 -8.17
C ASP A 13 3.55 21.02 -8.69
N ILE A 14 2.37 20.99 -8.05
CA ILE A 14 1.19 20.24 -8.49
C ILE A 14 0.09 21.17 -9.03
N GLU A 15 -0.48 20.80 -10.18
CA GLU A 15 -1.65 21.43 -10.80
C GLU A 15 -2.84 20.46 -10.86
N ARG A 16 -2.59 19.15 -10.98
CA ARG A 16 -3.57 18.07 -11.06
C ARG A 16 -3.20 16.91 -10.15
N ALA A 17 -4.15 16.40 -9.39
CA ALA A 17 -3.97 15.24 -8.52
C ALA A 17 -5.17 14.30 -8.54
N ILE A 18 -4.91 13.00 -8.35
CA ILE A 18 -5.93 11.98 -8.13
C ILE A 18 -5.93 11.60 -6.65
N ILE A 19 -7.11 11.48 -6.04
CA ILE A 19 -7.29 10.78 -4.77
C ILE A 19 -7.92 9.42 -5.08
N LEU A 20 -7.27 8.32 -4.71
CA LEU A 20 -7.87 6.99 -4.71
C LEU A 20 -8.53 6.76 -3.36
N SER A 21 -9.85 6.60 -3.35
CA SER A 21 -10.64 6.27 -2.17
C SER A 21 -11.19 4.85 -2.35
N PRO A 22 -10.81 3.88 -1.51
CA PRO A 22 -11.40 2.54 -1.57
C PRO A 22 -12.92 2.60 -1.43
N HIS A 23 -13.41 3.29 -0.40
CA HIS A 23 -14.82 3.50 -0.10
C HIS A 23 -15.17 5.01 -0.04
N PRO A 24 -16.47 5.37 0.01
CA PRO A 24 -16.90 6.76 0.21
C PRO A 24 -16.77 7.18 1.70
N ASP A 25 -15.61 7.74 2.06
CA ASP A 25 -15.24 8.42 3.32
C ASP A 25 -13.71 8.49 3.51
N ASP A 26 -12.97 7.47 3.04
CA ASP A 26 -11.50 7.35 3.20
C ASP A 26 -10.74 8.62 2.76
N GLU A 27 -11.20 9.26 1.68
CA GLU A 27 -10.59 10.48 1.14
C GLU A 27 -10.68 11.68 2.10
N THR A 28 -11.79 11.82 2.83
CA THR A 28 -11.99 12.89 3.80
C THR A 28 -11.35 12.53 5.13
N LEU A 29 -11.41 11.26 5.56
CA LEU A 29 -10.71 10.76 6.75
C LEU A 29 -9.20 11.10 6.69
N GLY A 30 -8.54 10.73 5.59
CA GLY A 30 -7.10 10.92 5.42
C GLY A 30 -6.65 12.27 4.85
N CYS A 31 -7.35 12.79 3.84
CA CYS A 31 -6.88 13.93 3.02
C CYS A 31 -7.79 15.16 3.05
N GLY A 32 -8.95 15.13 3.72
CA GLY A 32 -10.00 16.15 3.54
C GLY A 32 -9.56 17.58 3.82
N GLY A 33 -8.66 17.80 4.79
CA GLY A 33 -8.08 19.11 5.07
C GLY A 33 -7.06 19.55 4.02
N THR A 34 -6.21 18.65 3.55
CA THR A 34 -5.26 18.90 2.46
C THR A 34 -5.98 19.24 1.16
N ILE A 35 -6.99 18.47 0.78
CA ILE A 35 -7.79 18.73 -0.42
C ILE A 35 -8.44 20.12 -0.30
N ALA A 36 -9.04 20.46 0.85
CA ALA A 36 -9.64 21.77 1.08
C ALA A 36 -8.62 22.94 1.07
N LEU A 37 -7.37 22.69 1.50
CA LEU A 37 -6.30 23.69 1.50
C LEU A 37 -5.76 24.01 0.09
N TYR A 38 -5.82 23.04 -0.82
CA TYR A 38 -5.25 23.12 -2.16
C TYR A 38 -6.29 23.23 -3.30
N SER A 39 -7.59 23.04 -3.04
CA SER A 39 -8.66 22.95 -4.07
C SER A 39 -8.85 24.20 -4.93
N GLU A 40 -8.44 25.38 -4.48
CA GLU A 40 -8.43 26.60 -5.32
C GLU A 40 -7.33 26.62 -6.39
N ARG A 41 -6.37 25.68 -6.34
CA ARG A 41 -5.12 25.70 -7.12
C ARG A 41 -4.77 24.37 -7.78
N VAL A 42 -5.30 23.27 -7.25
CA VAL A 42 -5.08 21.91 -7.73
C VAL A 42 -6.41 21.33 -8.19
N ASP A 43 -6.46 20.91 -9.44
CA ASP A 43 -7.58 20.17 -10.03
C ASP A 43 -7.53 18.73 -9.48
N PHE A 44 -8.39 18.45 -8.49
CA PHE A 44 -8.49 17.17 -7.81
C PHE A 44 -9.60 16.30 -8.44
N THR A 45 -9.23 15.14 -8.97
CA THR A 45 -10.16 14.04 -9.24
C THR A 45 -10.21 13.11 -8.03
N VAL A 46 -11.39 12.90 -7.45
CA VAL A 46 -11.61 11.81 -6.47
C VAL A 46 -12.12 10.59 -7.22
N ILE A 47 -11.40 9.47 -7.14
CA ILE A 47 -11.80 8.19 -7.73
C ILE A 47 -12.15 7.25 -6.58
N VAL A 48 -13.41 6.87 -6.50
CA VAL A 48 -13.95 5.92 -5.52
C VAL A 48 -14.01 4.53 -6.14
N LEU A 49 -13.48 3.52 -5.46
CA LEU A 49 -13.37 2.18 -6.03
C LEU A 49 -14.69 1.39 -5.84
N SER A 50 -15.19 1.23 -4.61
CA SER A 50 -16.54 0.68 -4.34
C SER A 50 -17.57 1.77 -4.02
N ASP A 51 -18.85 1.39 -4.00
CA ASP A 51 -19.92 2.25 -3.47
C ASP A 51 -20.07 2.08 -1.95
N GLY A 52 -19.24 1.24 -1.32
CA GLY A 52 -19.21 0.99 0.12
C GLY A 52 -20.41 0.17 0.63
N GLU A 53 -20.98 -0.69 -0.22
CA GLU A 53 -22.26 -1.37 -0.01
C GLU A 53 -22.24 -2.58 0.95
N ALA A 54 -21.08 -3.14 1.30
CA ALA A 54 -20.98 -4.29 2.22
C ALA A 54 -21.14 -3.91 3.71
N ILE A 55 -21.26 -2.61 4.00
CA ILE A 55 -21.37 -2.06 5.35
C ILE A 55 -22.63 -2.56 6.13
N ASP A 56 -22.45 -2.91 7.41
CA ASP A 56 -23.49 -3.49 8.26
C ASP A 56 -24.46 -2.44 8.83
N ILE A 57 -25.35 -1.95 7.95
CA ILE A 57 -26.48 -1.07 8.27
C ILE A 57 -27.80 -1.67 7.76
N ALA A 58 -28.91 -1.33 8.43
CA ALA A 58 -30.26 -1.77 8.08
C ALA A 58 -30.96 -0.80 7.10
N GLU A 59 -30.34 -0.57 5.94
CA GLU A 59 -30.86 0.24 4.84
C GLU A 59 -30.67 -0.54 3.53
N ASP A 60 -31.64 -0.51 2.61
CA ASP A 60 -31.55 -1.29 1.34
C ASP A 60 -30.73 -0.56 0.25
N ASN A 61 -30.66 0.77 0.28
CA ASN A 61 -30.04 1.63 -0.75
C ASN A 61 -28.66 2.18 -0.32
N LYS A 62 -27.89 1.39 0.44
CA LYS A 62 -26.60 1.76 1.07
C LYS A 62 -25.65 2.50 0.13
N ALA A 63 -25.45 1.94 -1.06
CA ALA A 63 -24.59 2.48 -2.11
C ALA A 63 -24.98 3.92 -2.46
N ASP A 64 -26.26 4.15 -2.79
CA ASP A 64 -26.74 5.47 -3.21
C ASP A 64 -26.69 6.49 -2.06
N LEU A 65 -26.95 6.05 -0.82
CA LEU A 65 -26.78 6.90 0.36
C LEU A 65 -25.32 7.36 0.50
N ARG A 66 -24.35 6.43 0.59
CA ARG A 66 -22.91 6.78 0.74
C ARG A 66 -22.38 7.62 -0.43
N LYS A 67 -22.89 7.41 -1.65
CA LYS A 67 -22.56 8.25 -2.81
C LYS A 67 -23.06 9.69 -2.69
N GLU A 68 -24.22 9.94 -2.07
CA GLU A 68 -24.66 11.32 -1.78
C GLU A 68 -23.90 11.93 -0.59
N GLU A 69 -23.58 11.16 0.45
CA GLU A 69 -22.73 11.62 1.57
C GLU A 69 -21.38 12.17 1.07
N LEU A 70 -20.71 11.42 0.19
CA LEU A 70 -19.47 11.85 -0.45
C LEU A 70 -19.63 13.10 -1.32
N LYS A 71 -20.73 13.21 -2.09
CA LYS A 71 -20.97 14.40 -2.93
C LYS A 71 -21.13 15.65 -2.08
N ASP A 72 -21.85 15.58 -0.97
CA ASP A 72 -22.02 16.72 -0.06
C ASP A 72 -20.72 17.03 0.73
N ALA A 73 -19.93 16.02 1.11
CA ALA A 73 -18.60 16.22 1.70
C ALA A 73 -17.63 16.91 0.72
N MET A 74 -17.51 16.41 -0.51
CA MET A 74 -16.63 16.99 -1.55
C MET A 74 -17.04 18.41 -1.94
N LYS A 75 -18.34 18.69 -1.97
CA LYS A 75 -18.90 20.03 -2.21
C LYS A 75 -18.56 21.04 -1.11
N ILE A 76 -18.35 20.59 0.13
CA ILE A 76 -17.82 21.43 1.23
C ILE A 76 -16.31 21.66 1.08
N ILE A 77 -15.57 20.62 0.71
CA ILE A 77 -14.11 20.64 0.49
C ILE A 77 -13.70 21.43 -0.79
N GLY A 78 -14.63 21.57 -1.74
CA GLY A 78 -14.44 22.33 -2.99
C GLY A 78 -14.22 21.46 -4.24
N VAL A 79 -14.18 20.13 -4.10
CA VAL A 79 -14.02 19.18 -5.22
C VAL A 79 -15.34 18.99 -5.98
N ARG A 80 -15.23 18.82 -7.30
CA ARG A 80 -16.38 18.62 -8.21
C ARG A 80 -16.27 17.40 -9.12
N ASP A 81 -15.06 16.88 -9.29
CA ASP A 81 -14.74 15.81 -10.23
C ASP A 81 -14.61 14.49 -9.46
N ILE A 82 -15.73 13.77 -9.36
CA ILE A 82 -15.85 12.52 -8.61
C ILE A 82 -16.19 11.40 -9.59
N ILE A 83 -15.43 10.32 -9.56
CA ILE A 83 -15.57 9.15 -10.45
C ILE A 83 -15.76 7.90 -9.60
N PHE A 84 -16.85 7.19 -9.80
CA PHE A 84 -17.10 5.89 -9.15
C PHE A 84 -16.72 4.77 -10.10
N LEU A 85 -15.97 3.77 -9.62
CA LEU A 85 -15.61 2.60 -10.41
C LEU A 85 -16.58 1.42 -10.24
N HIS A 86 -17.44 1.45 -9.22
CA HIS A 86 -18.44 0.43 -8.90
C HIS A 86 -17.84 -1.00 -8.81
N VAL A 87 -16.66 -1.11 -8.19
CA VAL A 87 -16.01 -2.38 -7.86
C VAL A 87 -16.73 -2.98 -6.65
N PRO A 88 -17.07 -4.29 -6.64
CA PRO A 88 -17.75 -4.90 -5.50
C PRO A 88 -16.96 -4.75 -4.19
N ASP A 89 -17.64 -4.28 -3.15
CA ASP A 89 -17.06 -3.98 -1.86
C ASP A 89 -16.49 -5.25 -1.18
N GLY A 90 -15.30 -5.13 -0.58
CA GLY A 90 -14.54 -6.24 0.02
C GLY A 90 -13.93 -7.26 -0.97
N GLN A 91 -13.90 -6.96 -2.28
CA GLN A 91 -13.49 -7.92 -3.33
C GLN A 91 -12.40 -7.37 -4.29
N PHE A 92 -11.61 -6.38 -3.87
CA PHE A 92 -10.64 -5.73 -4.76
C PHE A 92 -9.53 -6.66 -5.26
N GLN A 93 -9.19 -7.71 -4.50
CA GLN A 93 -8.21 -8.72 -4.93
C GLN A 93 -8.70 -9.52 -6.13
N GLN A 94 -9.99 -9.85 -6.18
CA GLN A 94 -10.65 -10.57 -7.26
C GLN A 94 -10.79 -9.70 -8.51
N HIS A 95 -11.05 -8.40 -8.33
CA HIS A 95 -11.23 -7.42 -9.40
C HIS A 95 -9.93 -6.67 -9.80
N LYS A 96 -8.77 -7.06 -9.27
CA LYS A 96 -7.53 -6.28 -9.34
C LYS A 96 -7.12 -5.85 -10.75
N ASP A 97 -7.21 -6.75 -11.74
CA ASP A 97 -6.88 -6.43 -13.14
C ASP A 97 -7.85 -5.42 -13.76
N GLU A 98 -9.13 -5.44 -13.34
CA GLU A 98 -10.16 -4.48 -13.76
C GLU A 98 -9.91 -3.10 -13.15
N ILE A 99 -9.58 -3.03 -11.86
CA ILE A 99 -9.21 -1.80 -11.14
C ILE A 99 -8.00 -1.16 -11.83
N ARG A 100 -6.94 -1.94 -12.08
CA ARG A 100 -5.73 -1.47 -12.78
C ARG A 100 -6.03 -0.99 -14.20
N GLY A 101 -6.96 -1.65 -14.90
CA GLY A 101 -7.44 -1.22 -16.22
C GLY A 101 -8.10 0.16 -16.16
N LYS A 102 -9.20 0.28 -15.39
CA LYS A 102 -9.97 1.52 -15.20
C LYS A 102 -9.08 2.68 -14.75
N LEU A 103 -8.25 2.48 -13.72
CA LEU A 103 -7.34 3.50 -13.22
C LEU A 103 -6.26 3.88 -14.25
N SER A 104 -5.73 2.93 -15.02
CA SER A 104 -4.73 3.26 -16.04
C SER A 104 -5.30 4.11 -17.19
N GLU A 105 -6.59 3.98 -17.51
CA GLU A 105 -7.26 4.85 -18.49
C GLU A 105 -7.46 6.26 -17.90
N LEU A 106 -7.88 6.34 -16.64
CA LEU A 106 -8.08 7.61 -15.93
C LEU A 106 -6.76 8.38 -15.72
N PHE A 107 -5.63 7.69 -15.47
CA PHE A 107 -4.31 8.33 -15.44
C PHE A 107 -3.92 8.94 -16.80
N ILE A 108 -4.23 8.28 -17.92
CA ILE A 108 -3.98 8.78 -19.28
C ILE A 108 -4.86 10.00 -19.59
N LEU A 109 -6.12 9.98 -19.14
CA LEU A 109 -7.10 11.04 -19.36
C LEU A 109 -6.81 12.29 -18.50
N LYS A 110 -6.67 12.10 -17.18
CA LYS A 110 -6.52 13.18 -16.20
C LYS A 110 -5.10 13.74 -16.09
N LYS A 111 -4.08 12.94 -16.44
CA LYS A 111 -2.65 13.32 -16.41
C LYS A 111 -2.24 13.98 -15.07
N PRO A 112 -2.42 13.25 -13.94
CA PRO A 112 -2.02 13.75 -12.62
C PRO A 112 -0.51 14.01 -12.57
N GLN A 113 -0.09 14.92 -11.70
CA GLN A 113 1.29 15.01 -11.21
C GLN A 113 1.47 14.26 -9.88
N MET A 114 0.38 13.99 -9.17
CA MET A 114 0.37 13.31 -7.88
C MET A 114 -0.85 12.40 -7.74
N VAL A 115 -0.67 11.26 -7.08
CA VAL A 115 -1.76 10.39 -6.63
C VAL A 115 -1.68 10.17 -5.13
N PHE A 116 -2.83 10.27 -4.46
CA PHE A 116 -3.02 9.97 -3.06
C PHE A 116 -3.68 8.59 -2.93
N SER A 117 -3.20 7.76 -2.00
CA SER A 117 -3.66 6.37 -1.80
C SER A 117 -3.66 6.02 -0.31
N PRO A 118 -4.53 5.10 0.17
CA PRO A 118 -4.33 4.43 1.45
C PRO A 118 -2.98 3.69 1.47
N PRO A 119 -2.46 3.32 2.66
CA PRO A 119 -1.12 2.76 2.78
C PRO A 119 -1.09 1.25 2.47
N LEU A 120 0.07 0.79 1.99
CA LEU A 120 0.34 -0.64 1.74
C LEU A 120 0.18 -1.53 3.00
N PHE A 121 0.21 -0.92 4.18
CA PHE A 121 0.05 -1.56 5.49
C PHE A 121 -1.13 -0.96 6.26
N ASP A 122 -2.30 -0.95 5.63
CA ASP A 122 -3.59 -0.71 6.30
C ASP A 122 -4.12 -2.00 6.95
N LEU A 123 -5.04 -1.87 7.90
CA LEU A 123 -5.83 -2.97 8.47
C LEU A 123 -6.85 -3.56 7.46
N HIS A 124 -7.45 -2.73 6.60
CA HIS A 124 -8.44 -3.18 5.60
C HIS A 124 -7.78 -3.85 4.39
N SER A 125 -8.42 -4.88 3.82
CA SER A 125 -7.94 -5.57 2.61
C SER A 125 -7.85 -4.64 1.40
N ASP A 126 -8.94 -3.93 1.16
CA ASP A 126 -9.18 -3.21 -0.08
C ASP A 126 -8.32 -1.93 -0.15
N HIS A 127 -7.93 -1.40 1.01
CA HIS A 127 -6.91 -0.33 1.14
C HIS A 127 -5.53 -0.82 0.68
N ARG A 128 -5.13 -2.04 1.09
CA ARG A 128 -3.85 -2.64 0.68
C ARG A 128 -3.83 -2.98 -0.80
N GLU A 129 -4.91 -3.56 -1.35
CA GLU A 129 -5.00 -3.85 -2.79
C GLU A 129 -5.03 -2.56 -3.62
N THR A 130 -5.72 -1.50 -3.15
CA THR A 130 -5.65 -0.15 -3.75
C THR A 130 -4.22 0.37 -3.78
N ALA A 131 -3.48 0.27 -2.68
CA ALA A 131 -2.07 0.68 -2.61
C ALA A 131 -1.17 -0.13 -3.57
N ILE A 132 -1.40 -1.44 -3.69
CA ILE A 132 -0.64 -2.31 -4.62
C ILE A 132 -0.93 -1.90 -6.08
N VAL A 133 -2.20 -1.73 -6.46
CA VAL A 133 -2.56 -1.26 -7.81
C VAL A 133 -2.00 0.14 -8.08
N CYS A 134 -2.01 1.02 -7.08
CA CYS A 134 -1.40 2.35 -7.20
C CYS A 134 0.10 2.25 -7.50
N ILE A 135 0.85 1.38 -6.82
CA ILE A 135 2.28 1.14 -7.09
C ILE A 135 2.49 0.59 -8.51
N GLU A 136 1.71 -0.41 -8.95
CA GLU A 136 1.75 -0.96 -10.31
C GLU A 136 1.50 0.11 -11.39
N LEU A 137 0.68 1.13 -11.08
CA LEU A 137 0.44 2.27 -11.97
C LEU A 137 1.63 3.24 -11.99
N ILE A 138 2.31 3.51 -10.88
CA ILE A 138 3.50 4.38 -10.86
C ILE A 138 4.66 3.77 -11.66
N GLU A 139 4.80 2.44 -11.71
CA GLU A 139 5.76 1.79 -12.63
C GLU A 139 5.48 2.11 -14.11
N ARG A 140 4.20 2.28 -14.49
CA ARG A 140 3.78 2.69 -15.84
C ARG A 140 3.83 4.21 -16.06
N PHE A 141 3.66 5.00 -15.00
CA PHE A 141 3.61 6.46 -15.02
C PHE A 141 4.66 7.10 -14.08
N PRO A 142 5.97 6.88 -14.30
CA PRO A 142 7.04 7.18 -13.33
C PRO A 142 7.33 8.68 -13.11
N SER A 143 6.53 9.57 -13.70
CA SER A 143 6.54 11.02 -13.43
C SER A 143 5.46 11.47 -12.44
N VAL A 144 4.58 10.57 -12.00
CA VAL A 144 3.54 10.82 -11.00
C VAL A 144 4.11 10.56 -9.61
N LYS A 145 4.03 11.55 -8.71
CA LYS A 145 4.40 11.39 -7.29
C LYS A 145 3.30 10.61 -6.55
N ILE A 146 3.67 9.82 -5.54
CA ILE A 146 2.70 9.04 -4.73
C ILE A 146 2.73 9.50 -3.27
N ALA A 147 1.56 9.78 -2.70
CA ALA A 147 1.38 10.16 -1.30
C ALA A 147 0.46 9.16 -0.60
N PHE A 148 1.02 8.33 0.28
CA PHE A 148 0.20 7.48 1.15
C PHE A 148 -0.38 8.28 2.31
N TYR A 149 -1.69 8.20 2.52
CA TYR A 149 -2.43 8.87 3.60
C TYR A 149 -2.81 7.90 4.72
N GLU A 150 -3.37 8.42 5.82
CA GLU A 150 -3.79 7.62 6.99
C GLU A 150 -5.30 7.37 6.96
N VAL A 151 -5.73 6.13 7.25
CA VAL A 151 -7.14 5.82 7.52
C VAL A 151 -7.30 5.06 8.83
N TYR A 152 -7.31 3.72 8.82
CA TYR A 152 -7.59 2.92 10.02
C TYR A 152 -6.38 2.76 10.95
N ASN A 153 -5.16 3.05 10.47
CA ASN A 153 -3.97 3.12 11.30
C ASN A 153 -3.05 4.29 10.93
N PRO A 154 -2.36 4.88 11.93
CA PRO A 154 -1.23 5.77 11.67
C PRO A 154 -0.15 5.13 10.80
N ILE A 155 0.52 5.95 10.01
CA ILE A 155 1.67 5.58 9.19
C ILE A 155 2.95 6.25 9.73
N ARG A 156 4.11 5.74 9.34
CA ARG A 156 5.33 6.56 9.35
C ARG A 156 5.23 7.56 8.19
N PHE A 157 5.15 8.83 8.52
CA PHE A 157 5.11 9.94 7.57
C PHE A 157 6.51 10.50 7.28
N ASN A 158 6.64 11.19 6.15
CA ASN A 158 7.74 12.13 5.84
C ASN A 158 7.23 13.53 5.46
N THR A 159 5.91 13.73 5.47
CA THR A 159 5.23 14.98 5.10
C THR A 159 4.11 15.26 6.11
N LEU A 160 3.99 16.51 6.57
CA LEU A 160 2.94 17.00 7.47
C LEU A 160 2.32 18.28 6.90
N ILE A 161 1.10 18.20 6.36
CA ILE A 161 0.40 19.37 5.82
C ILE A 161 -0.37 20.09 6.93
N ASP A 162 -0.14 21.39 7.10
CA ASP A 162 -0.77 22.23 8.13
C ASP A 162 -2.22 22.59 7.74
N ILE A 163 -3.18 21.78 8.19
CA ILE A 163 -4.61 21.93 7.86
C ILE A 163 -5.36 22.85 8.83
N GLY A 164 -4.70 23.48 9.81
CA GLY A 164 -5.36 24.25 10.87
C GLY A 164 -6.27 25.40 10.39
N LYS A 165 -6.04 25.93 9.18
CA LYS A 165 -6.90 26.95 8.55
C LYS A 165 -8.21 26.42 7.99
N VAL A 166 -8.31 25.11 7.76
CA VAL A 166 -9.43 24.41 7.09
C VAL A 166 -9.90 23.19 7.89
N VAL A 167 -9.51 23.08 9.17
CA VAL A 167 -9.87 21.94 10.03
C VAL A 167 -11.38 21.87 10.28
N GLU A 168 -12.05 23.01 10.39
CA GLU A 168 -13.51 23.07 10.47
C GLU A 168 -14.17 22.68 9.12
N THR A 169 -13.59 23.04 7.98
CA THR A 169 -14.04 22.56 6.65
C THR A 169 -13.95 21.02 6.55
N LYS A 170 -12.85 20.43 7.02
CA LYS A 170 -12.69 18.96 7.10
C LYS A 170 -13.77 18.36 8.00
N LYS A 171 -14.01 18.94 9.17
CA LYS A 171 -15.00 18.48 10.16
C LYS A 171 -16.44 18.58 9.64
N ASP A 172 -16.80 19.66 8.96
CA ASP A 172 -18.13 19.86 8.35
C ASP A 172 -18.38 18.90 7.18
N ALA A 173 -17.31 18.49 6.47
CA ALA A 173 -17.36 17.44 5.45
C ALA A 173 -17.44 16.03 6.07
N LEU A 174 -16.66 15.74 7.12
CA LEU A 174 -16.77 14.48 7.88
C LEU A 174 -18.19 14.29 8.45
N ALA A 175 -18.84 15.38 8.89
CA ALA A 175 -20.22 15.39 9.38
C ALA A 175 -21.29 15.19 8.27
N LYS A 176 -20.91 14.70 7.08
CA LYS A 176 -21.82 14.19 6.05
C LYS A 176 -21.89 12.67 6.00
N TYR A 177 -20.94 11.97 6.62
CA TYR A 177 -20.83 10.52 6.60
C TYR A 177 -21.57 9.85 7.77
N HIS A 178 -22.89 9.95 7.80
CA HIS A 178 -23.72 9.27 8.80
C HIS A 178 -23.68 7.74 8.62
N TYR A 179 -23.83 7.27 7.38
CA TYR A 179 -23.89 5.85 7.05
C TYR A 179 -22.50 5.22 6.98
N SER A 180 -21.52 5.85 6.32
CA SER A 180 -20.14 5.34 6.30
C SER A 180 -19.55 5.18 7.71
N MET A 181 -19.80 6.13 8.62
CA MET A 181 -19.32 6.09 10.02
C MET A 181 -20.21 5.24 10.95
N LEU A 182 -21.06 4.34 10.42
CA LEU A 182 -21.91 3.41 11.18
C LEU A 182 -22.81 4.11 12.21
N LYS A 183 -23.29 5.32 11.90
CA LYS A 183 -24.10 6.19 12.78
C LYS A 183 -23.40 6.53 14.11
N LYS A 184 -22.08 6.75 14.06
CA LYS A 184 -21.17 7.05 15.18
C LYS A 184 -20.21 8.21 14.86
N GLU A 185 -20.69 9.20 14.12
CA GLU A 185 -19.91 10.33 13.58
C GLU A 185 -19.02 10.99 14.65
N ASP A 186 -19.54 11.22 15.85
CA ASP A 186 -18.78 11.78 16.99
C ASP A 186 -17.48 11.02 17.28
N ILE A 187 -17.48 9.68 17.19
CA ILE A 187 -16.32 8.84 17.47
C ILE A 187 -15.28 8.97 16.35
N PHE A 188 -15.73 8.90 15.09
CA PHE A 188 -14.84 9.01 13.92
C PHE A 188 -14.25 10.42 13.82
N ILE A 189 -15.08 11.46 13.89
CA ILE A 189 -14.66 12.88 13.83
C ILE A 189 -13.68 13.19 14.96
N SER A 190 -14.01 12.85 16.22
CA SER A 190 -13.12 13.12 17.34
C SER A 190 -11.81 12.33 17.26
N SER A 191 -11.82 11.10 16.76
CA SER A 191 -10.61 10.30 16.57
C SER A 191 -9.68 10.87 15.48
N VAL A 192 -10.23 11.22 14.32
CA VAL A 192 -9.48 11.82 13.20
C VAL A 192 -8.91 13.17 13.59
N LEU A 193 -9.71 14.06 14.18
CA LEU A 193 -9.25 15.36 14.64
C LEU A 193 -8.24 15.24 15.79
N SER A 194 -8.36 14.24 16.67
CA SER A 194 -7.35 13.95 17.69
C SER A 194 -6.04 13.44 17.10
N LEU A 195 -6.08 12.62 16.04
CA LEU A 195 -4.88 12.18 15.32
C LEU A 195 -4.22 13.36 14.60
N ASN A 196 -5.00 14.18 13.87
CA ASN A 196 -4.49 15.38 13.23
C ASN A 196 -3.92 16.39 14.25
N ARG A 197 -4.53 16.49 15.44
CA ARG A 197 -4.00 17.29 16.55
C ARG A 197 -2.73 16.70 17.13
N PHE A 198 -2.64 15.39 17.31
CA PHE A 198 -1.46 14.72 17.86
C PHE A 198 -0.19 15.01 17.03
N ARG A 199 -0.32 15.21 15.71
CA ARG A 199 0.79 15.61 14.84
C ARG A 199 1.46 16.94 15.23
N SER A 200 0.77 17.84 15.95
CA SER A 200 1.38 19.07 16.52
C SER A 200 2.59 18.80 17.42
N PHE A 201 2.68 17.61 18.03
CA PHE A 201 3.83 17.18 18.84
C PHE A 201 5.14 17.20 18.05
N PHE A 202 5.11 16.92 16.74
CA PHE A 202 6.31 16.89 15.89
C PHE A 202 6.72 18.28 15.37
N THR A 203 5.78 19.25 15.36
CA THR A 203 6.02 20.62 14.86
C THR A 203 6.18 21.65 15.97
N LEU A 204 5.76 21.32 17.20
CA LEU A 204 5.66 22.20 18.37
C LEU A 204 4.83 23.47 18.11
N ARG A 205 3.81 23.36 17.23
CA ARG A 205 2.89 24.45 16.87
C ARG A 205 1.45 24.11 17.22
N ASP A 206 0.71 25.11 17.68
CA ASP A 206 -0.73 25.02 17.93
C ASP A 206 -1.51 24.97 16.61
N SER A 207 -1.61 23.78 16.00
CA SER A 207 -2.39 23.53 14.79
C SER A 207 -2.83 22.06 14.70
N PHE A 208 -3.31 21.65 13.52
CA PHE A 208 -3.69 20.29 13.13
C PHE A 208 -2.96 19.93 11.84
N TYR A 209 -2.47 18.70 11.70
CA TYR A 209 -1.76 18.26 10.50
C TYR A 209 -2.28 16.92 9.96
N GLU A 210 -2.42 16.82 8.64
CA GLU A 210 -2.52 15.53 7.95
C GLU A 210 -1.12 15.02 7.62
N ALA A 211 -0.93 13.71 7.75
CA ALA A 211 0.37 13.08 7.69
C ALA A 211 0.45 12.13 6.49
N PHE A 212 1.50 12.28 5.68
CA PHE A 212 1.67 11.53 4.45
C PHE A 212 3.07 10.91 4.36
N TRP A 213 3.16 9.76 3.69
CA TRP A 213 4.41 9.26 3.15
C TRP A 213 4.45 9.54 1.65
N LEU A 214 5.22 10.56 1.27
CA LEU A 214 5.40 11.03 -0.10
C LEU A 214 6.65 10.41 -0.73
N SER A 215 6.52 9.83 -1.91
CA SER A 215 7.64 9.47 -2.79
C SER A 215 7.54 10.20 -4.13
N GLU A 216 8.64 10.79 -4.56
CA GLU A 216 8.73 11.58 -5.81
C GLU A 216 9.12 10.73 -7.03
N ALA A 217 9.45 9.46 -6.80
CA ALA A 217 9.73 8.45 -7.80
C ALA A 217 9.14 7.10 -7.34
N ILE A 218 9.33 6.04 -8.13
CA ILE A 218 9.07 4.67 -7.69
C ILE A 218 9.91 4.40 -6.41
N PRO A 219 9.29 4.02 -5.27
CA PRO A 219 10.01 3.73 -4.03
C PRO A 219 11.12 2.71 -4.23
N ASN A 220 12.37 3.13 -4.03
CA ASN A 220 13.51 2.23 -4.14
C ASN A 220 13.69 1.42 -2.84
N ILE A 221 14.53 0.38 -2.88
CA ILE A 221 14.71 -0.53 -1.74
C ILE A 221 15.23 0.23 -0.50
N SER A 222 15.99 1.31 -0.66
CA SER A 222 16.42 2.15 0.46
C SER A 222 15.25 2.90 1.09
N ASP A 223 14.38 3.53 0.30
CA ASP A 223 13.22 4.29 0.79
C ASP A 223 12.25 3.38 1.55
N MET A 224 11.98 2.19 0.99
CA MET A 224 11.19 1.15 1.63
C MET A 224 11.88 0.61 2.89
N THR A 225 13.19 0.37 2.86
CA THR A 225 13.94 -0.09 4.05
C THR A 225 13.92 0.96 5.15
N GLU A 226 14.07 2.24 4.82
CA GLU A 226 13.96 3.34 5.78
C GLU A 226 12.54 3.41 6.37
N TRP A 227 11.51 3.29 5.54
CA TRP A 227 10.11 3.22 5.99
C TRP A 227 9.91 2.08 7.00
N PHE A 228 10.39 0.87 6.69
CA PHE A 228 10.30 -0.30 7.58
C PHE A 228 11.16 -0.22 8.86
N THR A 229 12.33 0.43 8.81
CA THR A 229 13.35 0.38 9.89
C THR A 229 13.42 1.62 10.76
N TYR A 230 12.50 2.58 10.62
CA TYR A 230 12.47 3.83 11.40
C TYR A 230 13.80 4.62 11.35
N SER A 231 14.54 4.52 10.24
CA SER A 231 15.88 5.13 10.05
C SER A 231 16.96 4.67 11.03
N VAL A 232 16.78 3.54 11.72
CA VAL A 232 17.80 2.90 12.59
C VAL A 232 19.03 2.42 11.76
N SER A 233 18.96 2.53 10.44
CA SER A 233 19.99 2.21 9.46
C SER A 233 21.17 3.20 9.36
N THR A 234 21.13 4.38 9.99
CA THR A 234 22.25 5.35 9.96
C THR A 234 23.33 5.04 11.02
N PRO A 235 24.53 4.52 10.67
CA PRO A 235 25.47 3.99 11.67
C PRO A 235 26.53 5.00 12.11
N SER A 236 26.85 5.02 13.40
CA SER A 236 28.13 5.54 13.89
C SER A 236 29.29 4.62 13.46
N SER A 237 30.53 5.12 13.52
CA SER A 237 31.68 4.48 12.85
C SER A 237 32.12 3.14 13.44
N GLU A 238 31.82 2.84 14.70
CA GLU A 238 32.36 1.67 15.41
C GLU A 238 31.56 0.38 15.17
N ASP A 239 30.24 0.49 14.93
CA ASP A 239 29.36 -0.66 14.71
C ASP A 239 29.56 -1.34 13.33
N ARG A 240 30.47 -0.84 12.49
CA ARG A 240 30.72 -1.32 11.12
C ARG A 240 31.09 -2.81 11.06
N LEU A 241 31.85 -3.31 12.03
CA LEU A 241 32.23 -4.74 12.05
C LEU A 241 31.05 -5.63 12.44
N LEU A 242 30.31 -5.27 13.50
CA LEU A 242 29.15 -6.03 13.99
C LEU A 242 27.97 -5.98 13.01
N SER A 243 27.70 -4.83 12.40
CA SER A 243 26.71 -4.69 11.33
C SER A 243 27.11 -5.47 10.06
N SER A 244 28.38 -5.43 9.64
CA SER A 244 28.86 -6.26 8.52
C SER A 244 28.72 -7.75 8.80
N ILE A 245 29.00 -8.21 10.03
CA ILE A 245 28.80 -9.61 10.45
C ILE A 245 27.31 -9.97 10.46
N ARG A 246 26.43 -9.12 10.99
CA ARG A 246 24.96 -9.34 10.99
C ARG A 246 24.38 -9.32 9.58
N ALA A 247 24.82 -8.41 8.71
CA ALA A 247 24.41 -8.33 7.32
C ALA A 247 24.94 -9.52 6.51
N ALA A 248 26.17 -9.96 6.76
CA ALA A 248 26.72 -11.17 6.18
C ALA A 248 25.97 -12.41 6.66
N ASP A 249 25.67 -12.58 7.95
CA ASP A 249 24.93 -13.75 8.43
C ASP A 249 23.44 -13.71 8.01
N SER A 250 22.87 -12.50 7.85
CA SER A 250 21.56 -12.32 7.22
C SER A 250 21.59 -12.65 5.73
N LEU A 251 22.64 -12.27 4.98
CA LEU A 251 22.83 -12.68 3.58
C LEU A 251 23.16 -14.17 3.46
N LEU A 252 23.84 -14.75 4.44
CA LEU A 252 24.09 -16.17 4.53
C LEU A 252 22.78 -16.91 4.82
N TYR A 253 21.94 -16.47 5.77
CA TYR A 253 20.55 -16.93 6.02
C TYR A 253 19.66 -16.73 4.78
N LEU A 254 19.83 -15.59 4.11
CA LEU A 254 19.26 -15.28 2.81
C LEU A 254 19.99 -16.00 1.64
N MET A 255 20.89 -16.93 1.97
CA MET A 255 21.40 -18.02 1.14
C MET A 255 21.13 -19.41 1.77
N ARG A 256 20.14 -19.47 2.71
CA ARG A 256 19.41 -20.65 3.25
C ARG A 256 17.83 -20.58 3.13
N ILE A 257 17.31 -19.61 2.34
CA ILE A 257 16.00 -19.38 1.47
C ILE A 257 16.36 -20.42 0.25
N ALA A 258 16.37 -20.17 -1.13
CA ALA A 258 16.41 -20.66 -2.58
C ALA A 258 17.35 -21.53 -3.61
N GLU A 259 18.35 -22.43 -3.37
CA GLU A 259 18.73 -23.58 -4.27
C GLU A 259 18.08 -24.96 -3.90
N GLY A 260 18.45 -25.69 -2.84
CA GLY A 260 17.65 -26.61 -1.97
C GLY A 260 16.14 -26.96 -2.20
N LYS A 261 15.13 -26.12 -1.91
CA LYS A 261 13.70 -26.27 -2.33
C LYS A 261 13.58 -26.44 -3.85
N SER A 262 14.54 -25.99 -4.68
CA SER A 262 14.71 -26.37 -6.09
C SER A 262 15.59 -27.62 -6.35
N LYS A 263 16.25 -28.22 -5.35
CA LYS A 263 16.54 -29.67 -5.36
C LYS A 263 15.22 -30.45 -5.20
N GLU A 264 14.36 -30.00 -4.30
CA GLU A 264 12.94 -30.42 -4.21
C GLU A 264 12.24 -30.22 -5.58
N ASN A 265 12.27 -29.03 -6.18
CA ASN A 265 11.67 -28.80 -7.51
C ASN A 265 12.32 -29.66 -8.60
N SER A 266 13.64 -29.91 -8.59
CA SER A 266 14.27 -30.85 -9.52
C SER A 266 13.63 -32.24 -9.38
N SER A 267 13.58 -32.76 -8.15
CA SER A 267 12.96 -34.06 -7.86
C SER A 267 11.43 -34.10 -8.06
N LEU A 268 10.78 -32.94 -8.23
CA LEU A 268 9.37 -32.80 -8.58
C LEU A 268 9.19 -32.78 -10.10
N VAL A 269 10.04 -32.04 -10.82
CA VAL A 269 10.13 -32.03 -12.28
C VAL A 269 10.46 -33.43 -12.81
N ASP A 270 11.43 -34.13 -12.22
CA ASP A 270 11.82 -35.48 -12.62
C ASP A 270 10.65 -36.49 -12.50
N ARG A 271 9.73 -36.28 -11.56
CA ARG A 271 8.50 -37.10 -11.42
C ARG A 271 7.41 -36.67 -12.40
N LEU A 272 7.11 -35.38 -12.49
CA LEU A 272 6.08 -34.87 -13.41
C LEU A 272 6.41 -35.15 -14.89
N THR A 273 7.71 -35.19 -15.22
CA THR A 273 8.21 -35.54 -16.56
C THR A 273 7.91 -37.00 -16.95
N SER A 274 7.69 -37.91 -15.98
CA SER A 274 7.34 -39.30 -16.30
C SER A 274 5.83 -39.53 -16.54
N GLU A 275 4.96 -38.62 -16.10
CA GLU A 275 3.50 -38.75 -16.28
C GLU A 275 2.92 -37.89 -17.41
N MET A 276 3.56 -36.77 -17.79
CA MET A 276 2.97 -35.75 -18.67
C MET A 276 3.22 -35.89 -20.19
N SER A 277 3.43 -37.10 -20.71
CA SER A 277 3.56 -37.37 -22.17
C SER A 277 2.23 -37.27 -22.95
N ARG A 278 1.39 -36.27 -22.61
CA ARG A 278 0.03 -36.02 -23.15
C ARG A 278 -0.45 -34.55 -23.11
N LYS A 279 0.38 -33.55 -22.77
CA LYS A 279 -0.07 -32.13 -22.58
C LYS A 279 0.94 -31.06 -23.03
N ASP A 280 1.57 -31.25 -24.19
CA ASP A 280 2.67 -30.39 -24.66
C ASP A 280 2.28 -28.92 -24.96
N GLU A 281 1.03 -28.64 -25.34
CA GLU A 281 0.57 -27.25 -25.59
C GLU A 281 0.58 -26.39 -24.32
N ALA A 282 0.22 -26.97 -23.16
CA ALA A 282 0.31 -26.27 -21.88
C ALA A 282 1.78 -26.02 -21.46
N ILE A 283 2.68 -26.95 -21.83
CA ILE A 283 4.11 -26.85 -21.56
C ILE A 283 4.75 -25.69 -22.35
N PHE A 284 4.28 -25.40 -23.57
CA PHE A 284 4.78 -24.28 -24.38
C PHE A 284 4.51 -22.91 -23.73
N GLU A 285 3.27 -22.65 -23.30
CA GLU A 285 2.92 -21.37 -22.68
C GLU A 285 3.50 -21.24 -21.25
N LEU A 286 3.67 -22.36 -20.52
CA LEU A 286 4.42 -22.39 -19.25
C LEU A 286 5.90 -22.02 -19.43
N HIS A 287 6.59 -22.52 -20.46
CA HIS A 287 7.99 -22.12 -20.73
C HIS A 287 8.12 -20.61 -20.96
N LYS A 288 7.16 -20.02 -21.67
CA LYS A 288 7.09 -18.57 -21.94
C LYS A 288 6.88 -17.76 -20.66
N GLN A 289 6.03 -18.22 -19.73
CA GLN A 289 5.89 -17.59 -18.40
C GLN A 289 7.11 -17.81 -17.50
N ILE A 290 7.72 -18.99 -17.51
CA ILE A 290 8.95 -19.30 -16.74
C ILE A 290 10.11 -18.41 -17.21
N HIS A 291 10.27 -18.21 -18.52
CA HIS A 291 11.29 -17.33 -19.06
C HIS A 291 11.07 -15.88 -18.60
N LEU A 292 9.82 -15.42 -18.55
CA LEU A 292 9.45 -14.14 -17.94
C LEU A 292 9.87 -14.09 -16.46
N MET A 293 9.53 -15.11 -15.66
CA MET A 293 9.92 -15.20 -14.25
C MET A 293 11.45 -15.19 -14.05
N GLU A 294 12.25 -15.86 -14.88
CA GLU A 294 13.73 -15.86 -14.78
C GLU A 294 14.37 -14.49 -15.06
N THR A 295 13.66 -13.57 -15.72
CA THR A 295 14.09 -12.17 -15.81
C THR A 295 13.85 -11.39 -14.50
N THR A 296 12.85 -11.77 -13.71
CA THR A 296 12.48 -11.07 -12.47
C THR A 296 13.51 -11.23 -11.35
N ILE A 297 13.62 -10.20 -10.51
CA ILE A 297 14.52 -10.16 -9.35
C ILE A 297 14.12 -11.23 -8.31
N PHE A 298 12.82 -11.47 -8.13
CA PHE A 298 12.30 -12.46 -7.20
C PHE A 298 12.82 -13.87 -7.51
N TRP A 299 12.83 -14.29 -8.78
CA TRP A 299 13.25 -15.65 -9.14
C TRP A 299 14.77 -15.85 -9.07
N ARG A 300 15.56 -14.78 -9.19
CA ARG A 300 17.02 -14.81 -9.01
C ARG A 300 17.41 -14.90 -7.53
N LEU A 301 16.74 -14.15 -6.67
CA LEU A 301 16.79 -14.37 -5.22
C LEU A 301 16.33 -15.79 -4.91
N ALA A 302 15.21 -16.22 -5.50
CA ALA A 302 14.65 -17.55 -5.45
C ALA A 302 15.42 -18.64 -6.25
N ARG A 303 16.70 -18.39 -6.60
CA ARG A 303 17.70 -19.39 -7.02
C ARG A 303 19.06 -19.27 -6.31
N LYS A 304 19.31 -18.14 -5.65
CA LYS A 304 20.48 -17.93 -4.77
C LYS A 304 20.19 -18.41 -3.36
N PHE A 305 18.95 -18.19 -2.90
CA PHE A 305 18.61 -18.21 -1.49
C PHE A 305 18.91 -19.57 -0.79
N HIS A 306 19.07 -20.81 -1.32
CA HIS A 306 19.13 -22.14 -0.55
C HIS A 306 20.49 -22.82 -0.73
N LYS A 307 21.44 -22.12 -1.37
CA LYS A 307 22.82 -22.58 -1.61
C LYS A 307 23.55 -23.09 -0.36
N MET A 308 22.99 -22.85 0.82
CA MET A 308 23.45 -23.29 2.14
C MET A 308 22.32 -23.76 3.10
N LYS A 309 21.13 -24.21 2.66
CA LYS A 309 20.08 -24.75 3.57
C LYS A 309 20.64 -25.82 4.50
N ASP A 310 21.28 -26.78 3.85
CA ASP A 310 21.92 -27.97 4.40
C ASP A 310 23.16 -27.60 5.28
N LYS A 311 23.46 -26.31 5.41
CA LYS A 311 24.57 -25.68 6.15
C LYS A 311 24.11 -24.76 7.30
N MET A 312 22.81 -24.51 7.51
CA MET A 312 22.28 -23.88 8.76
C MET A 312 21.46 -24.84 9.62
N LEU A 313 20.82 -25.81 8.99
CA LEU A 313 20.15 -26.90 9.67
C LEU A 313 20.91 -28.17 9.33
N PRO A 314 22.11 -28.38 9.95
CA PRO A 314 22.77 -29.67 9.89
C PRO A 314 21.80 -30.75 10.30
N GLU A 315 21.98 -31.91 9.68
CA GLU A 315 21.20 -33.09 10.02
C GLU A 315 21.56 -33.52 11.46
N ASP A 316 20.75 -34.40 12.06
CA ASP A 316 20.79 -34.77 13.49
C ASP A 316 20.40 -33.65 14.49
N THR A 317 20.27 -32.38 14.08
CA THR A 317 19.83 -31.31 14.99
C THR A 317 18.31 -31.30 15.24
N GLN A 318 17.88 -31.10 16.49
CA GLN A 318 16.44 -31.00 16.81
C GLN A 318 15.73 -29.84 16.07
N ARG A 319 16.46 -28.78 15.69
CA ARG A 319 15.92 -27.70 14.86
C ARG A 319 15.63 -28.15 13.42
N ARG A 320 16.46 -29.04 12.85
CA ARG A 320 16.17 -29.67 11.56
C ARG A 320 14.97 -30.61 11.66
N LEU A 321 14.90 -31.45 12.69
CA LEU A 321 13.73 -32.30 12.99
C LEU A 321 12.43 -31.51 13.16
N LEU A 322 12.46 -30.35 13.81
CA LEU A 322 11.28 -29.48 13.96
C LEU A 322 10.91 -28.80 12.63
N TYR A 323 11.89 -28.30 11.87
CA TYR A 323 11.69 -27.74 10.55
C TYR A 323 11.07 -28.78 9.59
N ASP A 324 11.64 -29.98 9.51
CA ASP A 324 11.14 -31.04 8.63
C ASP A 324 9.74 -31.52 9.06
N LYS A 325 9.42 -31.53 10.37
CA LYS A 325 8.05 -31.78 10.87
C LYS A 325 7.06 -30.68 10.46
N ILE A 326 7.43 -29.41 10.58
CA ILE A 326 6.56 -28.27 10.21
C ILE A 326 6.34 -28.24 8.70
N VAL A 327 7.40 -28.46 7.89
CA VAL A 327 7.28 -28.58 6.43
C VAL A 327 6.45 -29.81 6.03
N CYS A 328 6.53 -30.92 6.76
CA CYS A 328 5.69 -32.09 6.52
C CYS A 328 4.22 -31.82 6.89
N ALA A 329 3.94 -31.10 7.99
CA ALA A 329 2.57 -30.70 8.35
C ALA A 329 1.95 -29.75 7.31
N LEU A 330 2.68 -28.72 6.90
CA LEU A 330 2.23 -27.74 5.90
C LEU A 330 2.05 -28.32 4.49
N LYS A 331 2.66 -29.48 4.19
CA LYS A 331 2.46 -30.23 2.93
C LYS A 331 1.32 -31.24 2.96
N ASN A 332 0.72 -31.49 4.12
CA ASN A 332 -0.33 -32.50 4.32
C ASN A 332 -1.62 -31.89 4.91
N CYS A 333 -1.78 -30.56 4.85
CA CYS A 333 -3.11 -29.96 4.92
C CYS A 333 -3.84 -30.20 3.57
N PRO A 334 -5.12 -30.60 3.58
CA PRO A 334 -5.89 -30.91 2.37
C PRO A 334 -6.32 -29.66 1.59
#